data_AF-A0A7V2EVR3-F1
#
_entry.id   AF-A0A7V2EVR3-F1
#
_cell.length_a   1.000
_cell.length_b   1.000
_cell.length_c   1.000
_cell.angle_alpha   90.00
_cell.angle_beta   90.00
_cell.angle_gamma   90.00
#
_symmetry.space_group_name_H-M   'P 1'
#
loop_
_entity.id
_entity.type
_entity.pdbx_description
1 polymer ?
#
loop_
_entity_poly.entity_id
_entity_poly.type
_entity_poly.pdbx_seq_one_letter_code
_entity_poly.pdbx_strand_id
1 'polypeptide(L)' 'FTDDAIRRIAEIRFEVNHRTENIGARRLHTVMEHLLEELSFEASGEEKTLRLDADFVEERLGELARDEDLSRYIL' A
#
# COMPACT_ATOMS: atom_id res chain seq x y z
N PHE A 1 -6.85 -1.67 -10.57
CA PHE A 1 -5.51 -1.06 -10.50
C PHE A 1 -5.05 -0.70 -11.89
N THR A 2 -4.43 0.45 -12.04
CA THR A 2 -3.68 0.83 -13.24
C THR A 2 -2.25 0.27 -13.15
N ASP A 3 -1.53 0.24 -14.28
CA ASP A 3 -0.15 -0.27 -14.32
C ASP A 3 0.81 0.56 -13.47
N ASP A 4 0.59 1.87 -13.39
CA ASP A 4 1.32 2.80 -12.53
C ASP A 4 1.02 2.58 -11.04
N ALA A 5 -0.23 2.25 -10.66
CA ALA A 5 -0.55 1.85 -9.29
C ALA A 5 0.20 0.58 -8.88
N ILE A 6 0.20 -0.44 -9.74
CA ILE A 6 0.90 -1.71 -9.47
C ILE A 6 2.40 -1.46 -9.32
N ARG A 7 2.98 -0.62 -10.19
CA ARG A 7 4.39 -0.23 -10.08
C ARG A 7 4.67 0.49 -8.77
N ARG A 8 3.84 1.45 -8.36
CA ARG A 8 4.04 2.19 -7.12
C ARG A 8 3.95 1.29 -5.88
N ILE A 9 3.01 0.35 -5.86
CA ILE A 9 2.91 -0.66 -4.77
C ILE A 9 4.21 -1.48 -4.68
N ALA A 10 4.74 -1.92 -5.82
CA ALA A 10 5.98 -2.69 -5.86
C ALA A 10 7.20 -1.88 -5.38
N GLU A 11 7.27 -0.60 -5.74
CA GLU A 11 8.30 0.34 -5.27
C GLU A 11 8.23 0.52 -3.75
N ILE A 12 7.04 0.81 -3.20
CA ILE A 12 6.85 0.98 -1.76
C ILE A 12 7.26 -0.29 -1.00
N ARG A 13 6.82 -1.47 -1.46
CA ARG A 13 7.25 -2.74 -0.86
C ARG A 13 8.76 -2.94 -0.93
N PHE A 14 9.42 -2.47 -2.00
CA PHE A 14 10.87 -2.55 -2.12
C PHE A 14 11.56 -1.57 -1.15
N GLU A 15 11.10 -0.32 -1.09
CA GLU A 15 11.62 0.72 -0.19
C GLU A 15 11.52 0.28 1.28
N VAL A 16 10.35 -0.19 1.72
CA VAL A 16 10.14 -0.65 3.11
C VAL A 16 11.05 -1.83 3.45
N ASN A 17 11.16 -2.82 2.56
CA ASN A 17 12.09 -3.93 2.76
C ASN A 17 13.56 -3.49 2.84
N HIS A 18 13.93 -2.41 2.16
CA HIS A 18 15.30 -1.89 2.17
C HIS A 18 15.61 -1.11 3.44
N ARG A 19 14.62 -0.38 3.97
CA ARG A 19 14.76 0.47 5.18
C ARG A 19 14.54 -0.29 6.48
N THR A 20 13.77 -1.37 6.45
CA THR A 20 13.46 -2.19 7.62
C THR A 20 14.06 -3.59 7.47
N GLU A 21 13.30 -4.63 7.79
CA GLU A 21 13.68 -6.01 7.54
C GLU A 21 13.20 -6.43 6.14
N ASN A 22 14.06 -7.05 5.35
CA ASN A 22 13.65 -7.59 4.06
C ASN A 22 12.97 -8.96 4.24
N ILE A 23 11.65 -8.95 4.31
CA ILE A 23 10.82 -10.17 4.43
C ILE A 23 10.36 -10.69 3.06
N GLY A 24 10.93 -10.16 1.97
CA GLY A 24 10.62 -10.58 0.63
C GLY A 24 9.18 -10.25 0.23
N ALA A 25 8.58 -11.12 -0.59
CA ALA A 25 7.25 -10.88 -1.16
C ALA A 25 6.14 -10.80 -0.09
N ARG A 26 6.37 -11.34 1.13
CA ARG A 26 5.39 -11.31 2.22
C ARG A 26 4.97 -9.89 2.61
N ARG A 27 5.87 -8.91 2.44
CA ARG A 27 5.60 -7.48 2.65
C ARG A 27 4.42 -6.95 1.83
N LEU A 28 4.10 -7.58 0.70
CA LEU A 28 2.93 -7.19 -0.09
C LEU A 28 1.62 -7.40 0.68
N HIS A 29 1.53 -8.36 1.61
CA HIS A 29 0.30 -8.59 2.35
C HIS A 29 -0.08 -7.38 3.21
N THR A 30 0.83 -6.90 4.04
CA THR A 30 0.61 -5.76 4.94
C THR A 30 0.42 -4.46 4.18
N VAL A 31 1.20 -4.25 3.10
CA VAL A 31 1.04 -3.11 2.19
C VAL A 31 -0.34 -3.08 1.54
N MET A 32 -0.83 -4.23 1.07
CA MET A 32 -2.15 -4.32 0.42
C MET A 32 -3.30 -4.19 1.42
N GLU A 33 -3.17 -4.73 2.63
CA GLU A 33 -4.16 -4.54 3.69
C GLU A 33 -4.32 -3.06 4.02
N HIS A 34 -3.22 -2.34 4.26
CA HIS A 34 -3.27 -0.91 4.56
C HIS A 34 -3.82 -0.09 3.39
N LEU A 35 -3.41 -0.41 2.15
CA LEU A 35 -3.90 0.29 0.96
C LEU A 35 -5.43 0.19 0.80
N LEU A 36 -6.01 -0.94 1.21
CA LEU A 36 -7.42 -1.26 0.97
C LEU A 36 -8.29 -1.11 2.22
N GLU A 37 -7.74 -0.73 3.37
CA GLU A 37 -8.43 -0.69 4.66
C GLU A 37 -9.70 0.18 4.59
N GLU A 38 -9.56 1.45 4.22
CA GLU A 38 -10.69 2.38 4.13
C GLU A 38 -11.70 1.95 3.06
N LEU A 39 -11.22 1.47 1.91
CA LEU A 39 -12.10 0.95 0.86
C LEU A 39 -12.91 -0.24 1.35
N SER A 40 -12.30 -1.15 2.11
CA SER A 40 -12.99 -2.31 2.68
C SER A 40 -14.02 -1.90 3.73
N PHE A 41 -13.77 -0.81 4.47
CA PHE A 41 -14.72 -0.27 5.44
C PHE A 41 -15.93 0.39 4.75
N GLU A 42 -15.69 1.16 3.69
CA GLU A 42 -16.71 1.91 2.97
C GLU A 42 -17.49 1.06 1.94
N ALA A 43 -17.01 -0.15 1.61
CA ALA A 43 -17.59 -1.05 0.60
C ALA A 43 -18.97 -1.65 0.97
N SER A 44 -19.78 -1.00 1.80
CA SER A 44 -21.12 -1.45 2.14
C SER A 44 -22.16 -0.97 1.12
N GLY A 45 -22.87 -1.91 0.49
CA GLY A 45 -24.22 -1.70 -0.06
C GLY A 45 -24.35 -1.45 -1.56
N GLU A 46 -23.34 -0.89 -2.24
CA GLU A 46 -23.42 -0.57 -3.67
C GLU A 46 -22.21 -1.07 -4.45
N GLU A 47 -22.45 -1.67 -5.62
CA GLU A 47 -21.40 -2.05 -6.56
C GLU A 47 -20.83 -0.79 -7.23
N LYS A 48 -19.58 -0.45 -6.90
CA LYS A 48 -18.88 0.72 -7.46
C LYS A 48 -17.59 0.27 -8.15
N THR A 49 -17.35 0.81 -9.34
CA THR A 49 -16.05 0.65 -10.01
C THR A 49 -15.10 1.74 -9.56
N LEU A 50 -14.02 1.35 -8.89
CA LEU A 50 -12.96 2.25 -8.44
C LEU A 50 -11.69 2.05 -9.28
N ARG A 51 -11.14 3.15 -9.79
CA ARG A 51 -9.84 3.16 -10.47
C ARG A 51 -8.78 3.55 -9.44
N LEU A 52 -7.93 2.60 -9.10
CA LEU A 52 -6.77 2.80 -8.21
C LEU A 52 -5.55 3.10 -9.10
N ASP A 53 -5.05 4.33 -9.04
CA ASP A 53 -3.88 4.83 -9.75
C ASP A 53 -2.67 5.07 -8.82
N ALA A 54 -1.54 5.54 -9.37
CA ALA A 54 -0.34 5.78 -8.56
C ALA A 54 -0.55 6.86 -7.49
N ASP A 55 -1.35 7.89 -7.77
CA ASP A 55 -1.63 8.96 -6.81
C ASP A 55 -2.42 8.44 -5.61
N PHE A 56 -3.42 7.59 -5.86
CA PHE A 56 -4.14 6.89 -4.78
C PHE A 56 -3.21 6.06 -3.90
N VAL A 57 -2.25 5.34 -4.50
CA VAL A 57 -1.28 4.55 -3.74
C VAL A 57 -0.36 5.44 -2.90
N GLU A 58 0.10 6.55 -3.48
CA GLU A 58 0.99 7.51 -2.82
C GLU A 58 0.31 8.20 -1.63
N GLU A 59 -0.94 8.62 -1.79
CA GLU A 59 -1.73 9.25 -0.72
C GLU A 59 -1.85 8.34 0.51
N ARG A 60 -2.04 7.04 0.30
CA ARG A 60 -2.28 6.07 1.37
C ARG A 60 -1.02 5.54 2.03
N LEU A 61 0.03 5.33 1.24
CA LEU A 61 1.21 4.59 1.69
C LEU A 61 2.50 5.43 1.69
N GLY A 62 2.49 6.62 1.08
CA GLY A 62 3.69 7.42 0.86
C GLY A 62 4.35 7.92 2.15
N GLU A 63 3.56 8.48 3.07
CA GLU A 63 4.06 8.91 4.40
C GLU A 63 4.56 7.69 5.20
N LEU A 64 3.77 6.62 5.18
CA LEU A 64 4.05 5.41 5.95
C LEU A 64 5.34 4.72 5.51
N ALA A 65 5.59 4.67 4.20
CA ALA A 65 6.82 4.13 3.62
C ALA A 65 8.05 5.04 3.84
N ARG A 66 7.83 6.33 4.10
CA ARG A 66 8.91 7.29 4.34
C ARG A 66 9.44 7.22 5.78
N ASP A 67 8.57 6.93 6.73
CA ASP A 67 8.90 6.82 8.15
C ASP A 67 9.31 5.39 8.52
N GLU A 68 10.54 5.20 9.00
CA GLU A 68 11.08 3.89 9.34
C GLU A 68 10.40 3.26 10.56
N ASP A 69 10.04 4.07 11.57
CA ASP A 69 9.39 3.58 12.78
C ASP A 69 7.96 3.18 12.45
N LEU A 70 7.21 4.02 11.74
CA LEU A 70 5.85 3.66 11.30
C LEU A 70 5.88 2.43 10.39
N SER A 71 6.79 2.39 9.41
CA SER A 71 6.98 1.23 8.55
C SER A 71 7.24 -0.05 9.34
N ARG A 72 8.00 0.00 10.45
CA ARG A 72 8.33 -1.20 11.24
C ARG A 72 7.14 -1.74 12.05
N TYR A 73 6.26 -0.87 12.51
CA TYR A 73 5.12 -1.25 13.35
C TYR A 73 3.84 -1.54 12.55
N ILE A 74 3.72 -0.96 11.35
CA ILE A 74 2.49 -0.93 10.56
C ILE A 74 2.62 -1.74 9.25
N LEU A 75 3.79 -1.69 8.58
CA LEU A 75 4.03 -2.36 7.29
C LEU A 75 4.94 -3.58 7.39
#